data_AF-A0A091QG83-F1
#
_entry.id   AF-A0A091QG83-F1
#
_cell.length_a   1.000
_cell.length_b   1.000
_cell.length_c   1.000
_cell.angle_alpha   90.00
_cell.angle_beta   90.00
_cell.angle_gamma   90.00
#
_symmetry.space_group_name_H-M   'P 1'
#
loop_
_entity.id
_entity.type
_entity.pdbx_description
1 polymer ?
#
loop_
_entity_poly.entity_id
_entity_poly.type
_entity_poly.pdbx_seq_one_letter_code
_entity_poly.pdbx_strand_id
1 'polypeptide(L)'
;LKEFAGIAAGDSDPESLATLAFLYMCLAISAKYGDVPSVDILVWSELPTGAGLGSSAAYAVCLAAALLTACGGVSWTEEELALINGWAFQGERVIHGTPSGVDNAVGTWGGALRYQSGKITPLKRVPTLRILLTNTKVPRSTKALVASVKEKVLKFPAIMNPVLDSIDAISQECQSVLEAMPANPSPEYYPVLEELFDINQHHLNVIGVGHPSLDRLCRVTASHGLHSKLTGAGGGGCGITLLRP
;
A
#
# COMPACT_ATOMS: atom_id res chain seq x y z
N LEU A 1 -15.86 19.88 12.85
CA LEU A 1 -16.03 18.74 11.91
C LEU A 1 -16.62 17.52 12.60
N LYS A 2 -15.98 16.93 13.64
CA LYS A 2 -16.56 15.77 14.37
C LYS A 2 -17.96 16.01 14.92
N GLU A 3 -18.15 17.12 15.64
CA GLU A 3 -19.46 17.53 16.16
C GLU A 3 -20.48 17.73 15.03
N PHE A 4 -20.11 18.42 13.95
CA PHE A 4 -20.95 18.64 12.79
C PHE A 4 -21.39 17.32 12.11
N ALA A 5 -20.49 16.34 12.06
CA ALA A 5 -20.75 15.02 11.48
C ALA A 5 -21.51 14.08 12.45
N GLY A 6 -21.83 14.51 13.67
CA GLY A 6 -22.45 13.66 14.68
C GLY A 6 -21.53 12.55 15.22
N ILE A 7 -20.21 12.67 15.04
CA ILE A 7 -19.23 11.64 15.40
C ILE A 7 -18.76 11.88 16.84
N ALA A 8 -18.95 10.87 17.70
CA ALA A 8 -18.58 10.93 19.10
C ALA A 8 -17.08 11.17 19.31
N ALA A 9 -16.73 11.85 20.40
CA ALA A 9 -15.33 12.07 20.77
C ALA A 9 -14.66 10.73 21.09
N GLY A 10 -13.66 10.35 20.29
CA GLY A 10 -12.94 9.09 20.43
C GLY A 10 -13.42 7.97 19.50
N ASP A 11 -14.49 8.19 18.74
CA ASP A 11 -14.88 7.26 17.68
C ASP A 11 -13.81 7.21 16.58
N SER A 12 -13.40 5.99 16.28
CA SER A 12 -12.36 5.64 15.30
C SER A 12 -12.87 4.56 14.34
N ASP A 13 -14.18 4.38 14.24
CA ASP A 13 -14.77 3.52 13.22
C ASP A 13 -14.36 3.98 11.81
N PRO A 14 -14.02 3.06 10.88
CA PRO A 14 -13.62 3.42 9.52
C PRO A 14 -14.62 4.29 8.77
N GLU A 15 -15.93 4.10 8.95
CA GLU A 15 -16.96 4.89 8.26
C GLU A 15 -16.99 6.33 8.80
N SER A 16 -16.89 6.48 10.11
CA SER A 16 -16.77 7.79 10.78
C SER A 16 -15.53 8.55 10.28
N LEU A 17 -14.37 7.89 10.21
CA LEU A 17 -13.13 8.49 9.71
C LEU A 17 -13.19 8.85 8.22
N ALA A 18 -13.79 7.98 7.40
CA ALA A 18 -14.00 8.25 5.98
C ALA A 18 -14.90 9.46 5.76
N THR A 19 -16.00 9.57 6.53
CA THR A 19 -16.92 10.71 6.51
C THR A 19 -16.22 12.00 6.91
N LEU A 20 -15.37 11.97 7.94
CA LEU A 20 -14.56 13.13 8.33
C LEU A 20 -13.57 13.55 7.25
N ALA A 21 -12.90 12.59 6.63
CA ALA A 21 -11.97 12.87 5.54
C ALA A 21 -12.71 13.49 4.35
N PHE A 22 -13.89 12.98 3.98
CA PHE A 22 -14.74 13.57 2.95
C PHE A 22 -15.11 15.02 3.28
N LEU A 23 -15.69 15.26 4.45
CA LEU A 23 -16.13 16.61 4.86
C LEU A 23 -14.95 17.59 4.89
N TYR A 24 -13.81 17.15 5.43
CA TYR A 24 -12.58 17.94 5.45
C TYR A 24 -12.12 18.29 4.04
N MET A 25 -11.99 17.30 3.15
CA MET A 25 -11.50 17.53 1.79
C MET A 25 -12.47 18.37 0.97
N CYS A 26 -13.78 18.12 1.06
CA CYS A 26 -14.81 18.89 0.38
C CYS A 26 -14.71 20.38 0.76
N LEU A 27 -14.75 20.69 2.07
CA LEU A 27 -14.69 22.07 2.54
C LEU A 27 -13.35 22.74 2.22
N ALA A 28 -12.23 22.03 2.39
CA ALA A 28 -10.90 22.60 2.20
C ALA A 28 -10.54 22.82 0.72
N ILE A 29 -10.93 21.90 -0.16
CA ILE A 29 -10.75 22.04 -1.61
C ILE A 29 -11.63 23.17 -2.13
N SER A 30 -12.93 23.16 -1.78
CA SER A 30 -13.83 24.23 -2.18
C SER A 30 -13.32 25.58 -1.71
N ALA A 31 -13.05 25.77 -0.41
CA ALA A 31 -12.53 27.04 0.12
C ALA A 31 -11.31 27.60 -0.62
N LYS A 32 -10.51 26.76 -1.28
CA LYS A 32 -9.34 27.17 -2.06
C LYS A 32 -9.61 27.38 -3.55
N TYR A 33 -10.55 26.64 -4.15
CA TYR A 33 -10.69 26.55 -5.61
C TYR A 33 -12.08 26.88 -6.15
N GLY A 34 -13.10 27.06 -5.31
CA GLY A 34 -14.45 27.41 -5.78
C GLY A 34 -15.51 27.40 -4.68
N ASP A 35 -16.77 27.47 -5.05
CA ASP A 35 -17.85 27.31 -4.08
C ASP A 35 -18.00 25.83 -3.66
N VAL A 36 -18.61 25.60 -2.49
CA VAL A 36 -18.92 24.25 -2.02
C VAL A 36 -19.96 23.64 -2.97
N PRO A 37 -19.63 22.60 -3.75
CA PRO A 37 -20.55 22.06 -4.72
C PRO A 37 -21.62 21.24 -3.99
N SER A 38 -22.88 21.35 -4.45
CA SER A 38 -23.92 20.39 -4.07
C SER A 38 -23.66 19.09 -4.82
N VAL A 39 -23.17 18.07 -4.12
CA VAL A 39 -22.75 16.80 -4.72
C VAL A 39 -23.41 15.62 -4.04
N ASP A 40 -23.69 14.59 -4.83
CA ASP A 40 -23.97 13.24 -4.37
C ASP A 40 -22.77 12.37 -4.77
N ILE A 41 -22.12 11.74 -3.79
CA ILE A 41 -20.91 10.94 -4.03
C ILE A 41 -21.17 9.50 -3.62
N LEU A 42 -21.07 8.60 -4.59
CA LEU A 42 -21.08 7.17 -4.38
C LEU A 42 -19.65 6.62 -4.49
N VAL A 43 -19.19 5.90 -3.45
CA VAL A 43 -17.91 5.18 -3.49
C VAL A 43 -18.15 3.69 -3.30
N TRP A 44 -17.61 2.90 -4.22
CA TRP A 44 -17.59 1.44 -4.15
C TRP A 44 -16.20 0.95 -4.61
N SER A 45 -15.69 -0.12 -4.00
CA SER A 45 -14.35 -0.63 -4.31
C SER A 45 -14.27 -2.15 -4.24
N GLU A 46 -13.47 -2.74 -5.11
CA GLU A 46 -13.11 -4.16 -5.08
C GLU A 46 -12.05 -4.48 -3.99
N LEU A 47 -11.42 -3.44 -3.42
CA LEU A 47 -10.37 -3.59 -2.42
C LEU A 47 -10.95 -4.09 -1.08
N PRO A 48 -10.42 -5.19 -0.51
CA PRO A 48 -10.77 -5.61 0.84
C PRO A 48 -10.36 -4.55 1.88
N THR A 49 -11.35 -4.00 2.57
CA THR A 49 -11.14 -3.00 3.62
C THR A 49 -10.31 -3.57 4.78
N GLY A 50 -9.32 -2.81 5.25
CA GLY A 50 -8.50 -3.19 6.40
C GLY A 50 -7.45 -4.29 6.14
N ALA A 51 -7.31 -4.78 4.91
CA ALA A 51 -6.30 -5.80 4.58
C ALA A 51 -4.86 -5.24 4.47
N GLY A 52 -4.70 -3.91 4.48
CA GLY A 52 -3.41 -3.23 4.27
C GLY A 52 -3.05 -3.13 2.79
N LEU A 53 -4.04 -2.90 1.93
CA LEU A 53 -3.90 -2.74 0.48
C LEU A 53 -4.11 -1.27 0.03
N GLY A 54 -3.99 -0.31 0.95
CA GLY A 54 -4.15 1.11 0.64
C GLY A 54 -5.58 1.54 0.29
N SER A 55 -6.63 0.87 0.79
CA SER A 55 -8.02 1.19 0.45
C SER A 55 -8.44 2.61 0.87
N SER A 56 -7.96 3.10 2.00
CA SER A 56 -8.23 4.48 2.47
C SER A 56 -7.52 5.52 1.60
N ALA A 57 -6.30 5.21 1.16
CA ALA A 57 -5.55 6.07 0.26
C ALA A 57 -6.20 6.12 -1.13
N ALA A 58 -6.64 4.98 -1.67
CA ALA A 58 -7.41 4.94 -2.92
C ALA A 58 -8.70 5.77 -2.81
N TYR A 59 -9.43 5.63 -1.70
CA TYR A 59 -10.58 6.48 -1.37
C TYR A 59 -10.23 7.98 -1.38
N ALA A 60 -9.16 8.36 -0.68
CA ALA A 60 -8.73 9.76 -0.61
C ALA A 60 -8.30 10.33 -1.97
N VAL A 61 -7.63 9.52 -2.80
CA VAL A 61 -7.25 9.89 -4.18
C VAL A 61 -8.50 10.08 -5.04
N CYS A 62 -9.45 9.14 -5.02
CA CYS A 62 -10.71 9.27 -5.77
C CYS A 62 -11.49 10.52 -5.38
N LEU A 63 -11.59 10.81 -4.07
CA LEU A 63 -12.27 12.00 -3.58
C LEU A 63 -11.56 13.29 -3.99
N ALA A 64 -10.23 13.37 -3.80
CA ALA A 64 -9.45 14.54 -4.20
C ALA A 64 -9.62 14.83 -5.69
N ALA A 65 -9.51 13.79 -6.53
CA ALA A 65 -9.67 13.92 -7.97
C ALA A 65 -11.09 14.37 -8.36
N ALA A 66 -12.13 13.76 -7.79
CA ALA A 66 -13.52 14.11 -8.07
C ALA A 66 -13.85 15.56 -7.67
N LEU A 67 -13.44 15.96 -6.46
CA LEU A 67 -13.69 17.30 -5.92
C LEU A 67 -12.92 18.38 -6.69
N LEU A 68 -11.64 18.15 -7.02
CA LEU A 68 -10.87 19.09 -7.84
C LEU A 68 -11.46 19.24 -9.25
N THR A 69 -11.89 18.12 -9.84
CA THR A 69 -12.58 18.14 -11.14
C THR A 69 -13.85 18.97 -11.07
N ALA A 70 -14.64 18.80 -10.01
CA ALA A 70 -15.88 19.55 -9.80
C ALA A 70 -15.66 21.06 -9.57
N CYS A 71 -14.54 21.46 -8.97
CA CYS A 71 -14.27 22.87 -8.63
C CYS A 71 -13.57 23.67 -9.72
N GLY A 72 -12.94 23.03 -10.71
CA GLY A 72 -12.15 23.79 -11.71
C GLY A 72 -11.75 23.05 -12.97
N GLY A 73 -12.16 21.79 -13.16
CA GLY A 73 -11.73 20.93 -14.26
C GLY A 73 -10.26 20.51 -14.10
N VAL A 74 -9.99 19.20 -14.14
CA VAL A 74 -8.64 18.64 -14.06
C VAL A 74 -8.32 17.94 -15.38
N SER A 75 -7.16 18.25 -15.96
CA SER A 75 -6.67 17.64 -17.22
C SER A 75 -5.69 16.48 -17.00
N TRP A 76 -5.42 16.12 -15.75
CA TRP A 76 -4.51 15.06 -15.31
C TRP A 76 -3.05 15.29 -15.73
N THR A 77 -2.60 16.55 -15.74
CA THR A 77 -1.17 16.87 -15.92
C THR A 77 -0.35 16.42 -14.71
N GLU A 78 0.97 16.36 -14.84
CA GLU A 78 1.85 15.96 -13.73
C GLU A 78 1.70 16.89 -12.51
N GLU A 79 1.52 18.18 -12.74
CA GLU A 79 1.27 19.18 -11.69
C GLU A 79 -0.07 18.92 -10.99
N GLU A 80 -1.10 18.52 -11.74
CA GLU A 80 -2.41 18.20 -11.20
C GLU A 80 -2.43 16.85 -10.46
N LEU A 81 -1.67 15.85 -10.94
CA LEU A 81 -1.45 14.61 -10.21
C LEU A 81 -0.74 14.88 -8.88
N ALA A 82 0.29 15.71 -8.87
CA ALA A 82 0.94 16.13 -7.62
C ALA A 82 -0.04 16.86 -6.68
N LEU A 83 -0.96 17.67 -7.22
CA LEU A 83 -2.01 18.33 -6.45
C LEU A 83 -3.00 17.32 -5.85
N ILE A 84 -3.49 16.37 -6.65
CA ILE A 84 -4.36 15.27 -6.20
C ILE A 84 -3.67 14.49 -5.09
N ASN A 85 -2.40 14.11 -5.28
CA ASN A 85 -1.63 13.38 -4.29
C ASN A 85 -1.49 14.18 -2.98
N GLY A 86 -1.23 15.48 -3.07
CA GLY A 86 -1.12 16.36 -1.92
C GLY A 86 -2.40 16.44 -1.10
N TRP A 87 -3.56 16.50 -1.76
CA TRP A 87 -4.87 16.47 -1.08
C TRP A 87 -5.20 15.09 -0.52
N ALA A 88 -4.96 14.03 -1.27
CA ALA A 88 -5.13 12.66 -0.81
C ALA A 88 -4.28 12.38 0.44
N PHE A 89 -3.05 12.91 0.49
CA PHE A 89 -2.20 12.84 1.67
C PHE A 89 -2.81 13.54 2.88
N GLN A 90 -3.45 14.71 2.71
CA GLN A 90 -4.17 15.35 3.82
C GLN A 90 -5.38 14.52 4.27
N GLY A 91 -6.12 13.91 3.34
CA GLY A 91 -7.20 12.97 3.67
C GLY A 91 -6.70 11.78 4.50
N GLU A 92 -5.59 11.16 4.09
CA GLU A 92 -4.93 10.07 4.83
C GLU A 92 -4.44 10.51 6.21
N ARG A 93 -4.01 11.77 6.38
CA ARG A 93 -3.67 12.32 7.70
C ARG A 93 -4.88 12.44 8.62
N VAL A 94 -6.07 12.71 8.07
CA VAL A 94 -7.31 12.72 8.87
C VAL A 94 -7.68 11.31 9.33
N ILE A 95 -7.47 10.30 8.48
CA ILE A 95 -7.83 8.90 8.77
C ILE A 95 -6.79 8.23 9.69
N HIS A 96 -5.50 8.31 9.34
CA HIS A 96 -4.41 7.55 10.00
C HIS A 96 -3.48 8.40 10.87
N GLY A 97 -3.62 9.73 10.86
CA GLY A 97 -2.77 10.66 11.62
C GLY A 97 -1.40 10.89 10.97
N THR A 98 -0.54 9.87 10.97
CA THR A 98 0.85 9.94 10.47
C THR A 98 1.12 8.94 9.33
N PRO A 99 0.48 9.10 8.16
CA PRO A 99 0.76 8.27 6.98
C PRO A 99 2.15 8.55 6.40
N SER A 100 2.73 7.56 5.72
CA SER A 100 4.05 7.68 5.06
C SER A 100 4.02 8.44 3.73
N GLY A 101 2.84 8.54 3.11
CA GLY A 101 2.70 9.10 1.76
C GLY A 101 2.78 8.06 0.63
N VAL A 102 3.14 6.81 0.94
CA VAL A 102 3.36 5.78 -0.08
C VAL A 102 2.05 5.32 -0.70
N ASP A 103 1.04 5.01 0.12
CA ASP A 103 -0.22 4.44 -0.37
C ASP A 103 -0.96 5.40 -1.31
N ASN A 104 -1.05 6.69 -0.94
CA ASN A 104 -1.66 7.70 -1.80
C ASN A 104 -0.80 7.99 -3.03
N ALA A 105 0.52 7.93 -2.93
CA ALA A 105 1.40 8.03 -4.10
C ALA A 105 1.13 6.92 -5.12
N VAL A 106 1.06 5.66 -4.68
CA VAL A 106 0.72 4.54 -5.56
C VAL A 106 -0.68 4.73 -6.15
N GLY A 107 -1.65 5.15 -5.32
CA GLY A 107 -3.01 5.41 -5.78
C GLY A 107 -3.12 6.53 -6.83
N THR A 108 -2.21 7.53 -6.81
CA THR A 108 -2.20 8.63 -7.77
C THR A 108 -1.45 8.30 -9.06
N TRP A 109 -0.20 7.86 -8.96
CA TRP A 109 0.68 7.68 -10.13
C TRP A 109 0.63 6.27 -10.72
N GLY A 110 0.15 5.28 -9.97
CA GLY A 110 0.22 3.88 -10.36
C GLY A 110 1.67 3.38 -10.48
N GLY A 111 1.85 2.29 -11.23
CA GLY A 111 3.17 1.68 -11.45
C GLY A 111 3.81 1.13 -10.18
N ALA A 112 5.13 1.28 -10.06
CA ALA A 112 5.88 0.90 -8.86
C ALA A 112 6.70 2.08 -8.34
N LEU A 113 6.80 2.16 -7.01
CA LEU A 113 7.50 3.22 -6.32
C LEU A 113 8.58 2.62 -5.42
N ARG A 114 9.76 3.25 -5.41
CA ARG A 114 10.78 3.01 -4.38
C ARG A 114 10.57 4.00 -3.24
N TYR A 115 10.51 3.48 -2.02
CA TYR A 115 10.49 4.28 -0.80
C TYR A 115 11.77 4.03 0.00
N GLN A 116 12.50 5.10 0.32
CA GLN A 116 13.69 5.02 1.15
C GLN A 116 13.79 6.25 2.04
N SER A 117 13.78 6.05 3.36
CA SER A 117 13.97 7.11 4.36
C SER A 117 13.13 8.38 4.13
N GLY A 118 11.84 8.20 3.82
CA GLY A 118 10.91 9.31 3.56
C GLY A 118 10.89 9.82 2.13
N LYS A 119 11.79 9.36 1.26
CA LYS A 119 11.82 9.73 -0.16
C LYS A 119 11.09 8.69 -1.00
N ILE A 120 10.13 9.16 -1.80
CA ILE A 120 9.41 8.36 -2.79
C ILE A 120 9.97 8.69 -4.17
N THR A 121 10.36 7.66 -4.94
CA THR A 121 10.82 7.81 -6.31
C THR A 121 10.12 6.78 -7.21
N PRO A 122 9.40 7.18 -8.27
CA PRO A 122 8.79 6.24 -9.19
C PRO A 122 9.86 5.49 -9.99
N LEU A 123 9.60 4.22 -10.28
CA LEU A 123 10.40 3.45 -11.22
C LEU A 123 10.05 3.89 -12.65
N LYS A 124 11.06 4.00 -13.51
CA LYS A 124 10.85 4.50 -14.89
C LYS A 124 10.07 3.53 -15.76
N ARG A 125 10.21 2.24 -15.49
CA ARG A 125 9.58 1.15 -16.23
C ARG A 125 9.26 0.03 -15.27
N VAL A 126 8.07 -0.53 -15.43
CA VAL A 126 7.62 -1.72 -14.71
C VAL A 126 6.84 -2.58 -15.70
N PRO A 127 7.15 -3.87 -15.83
CA PRO A 127 6.38 -4.79 -16.68
C PRO A 127 4.98 -5.02 -16.12
N THR A 128 4.06 -5.49 -16.95
CA THR A 128 2.78 -5.99 -16.43
C THR A 128 3.00 -7.37 -15.81
N LEU A 129 2.78 -7.46 -14.50
CA LEU A 129 2.87 -8.71 -13.75
C LEU A 129 1.48 -9.19 -13.36
N ARG A 130 1.19 -10.46 -13.64
CA ARG A 130 -0.02 -11.11 -13.14
C ARG A 130 0.25 -11.67 -11.76
N ILE A 131 -0.65 -11.41 -10.82
CA ILE A 131 -0.54 -11.93 -9.46
C ILE A 131 -1.86 -12.54 -9.01
N LEU A 132 -1.78 -13.49 -8.08
CA LEU A 132 -2.91 -13.89 -7.25
C LEU A 132 -2.76 -13.26 -5.88
N LEU A 133 -3.73 -12.42 -5.51
CA LEU A 133 -3.84 -11.84 -4.18
C LEU A 133 -4.69 -12.75 -3.30
N THR A 134 -4.11 -13.27 -2.21
CA THR A 134 -4.82 -14.14 -1.27
C THR A 134 -4.98 -13.44 0.07
N ASN A 135 -6.21 -13.19 0.50
CA ASN A 135 -6.51 -12.73 1.86
C ASN A 135 -6.76 -13.93 2.77
N THR A 136 -5.91 -14.12 3.78
CA THR A 136 -6.05 -15.21 4.76
C THR A 136 -7.24 -15.01 5.71
N LYS A 137 -7.81 -13.79 5.75
CA LYS A 137 -8.85 -13.35 6.69
C LYS A 137 -8.46 -13.46 8.16
N VAL A 138 -7.17 -13.66 8.45
CA VAL A 138 -6.64 -13.68 9.82
C VAL A 138 -6.43 -12.24 10.27
N PRO A 139 -7.08 -11.80 11.37
CA PRO A 139 -6.90 -10.46 11.92
C PRO A 139 -5.50 -10.32 12.51
N ARG A 140 -4.98 -9.09 12.50
CA ARG A 140 -3.61 -8.79 12.93
C ARG A 140 -3.51 -7.38 13.52
N SER A 141 -2.46 -7.16 14.30
CA SER A 141 -2.08 -5.82 14.77
C SER A 141 -0.74 -5.42 14.17
N THR A 142 -0.76 -4.52 13.17
CA THR A 142 0.45 -3.96 12.56
C THR A 142 1.38 -3.35 13.62
N LYS A 143 0.82 -2.63 14.59
CA LYS A 143 1.58 -2.01 15.68
C LYS A 143 2.32 -3.05 16.53
N ALA A 144 1.66 -4.17 16.86
CA ALA A 144 2.28 -5.24 17.65
C ALA A 144 3.41 -5.94 16.88
N LEU A 145 3.20 -6.22 15.58
CA LEU A 145 4.21 -6.86 14.74
C LEU A 145 5.45 -5.98 14.59
N VAL A 146 5.28 -4.68 14.32
CA VAL A 146 6.39 -3.72 14.24
C VAL A 146 7.13 -3.60 15.56
N ALA A 147 6.42 -3.56 16.70
CA ALA A 147 7.03 -3.52 18.03
C ALA A 147 7.87 -4.78 18.29
N SER A 148 7.35 -5.96 17.96
CA SER A 148 8.06 -7.23 18.12
C SER A 148 9.32 -7.32 17.26
N VAL A 149 9.26 -6.83 16.01
CA VAL A 149 10.47 -6.74 15.14
C VAL A 149 11.50 -5.82 15.78
N LYS A 150 11.09 -4.64 16.27
CA LYS A 150 12.00 -3.70 16.95
C LYS A 150 12.66 -4.33 18.18
N GLU A 151 11.90 -5.02 19.02
CA GLU A 151 12.43 -5.74 20.18
C GLU A 151 13.43 -6.83 19.77
N LYS A 152 13.14 -7.59 18.72
CA LYS A 152 14.04 -8.63 18.21
C LYS A 152 15.35 -8.05 17.66
N VAL A 153 15.28 -6.93 16.93
CA VAL A 153 16.47 -6.20 16.44
C VAL A 153 17.34 -5.73 17.61
N LEU A 154 16.73 -5.15 18.65
CA LEU A 154 17.46 -4.71 19.85
C LEU A 154 18.07 -5.88 20.63
N LYS A 155 17.38 -7.03 20.66
CA LYS A 155 17.83 -8.24 21.37
C LYS A 155 18.97 -8.96 20.65
N PHE A 156 18.94 -9.01 19.32
CA PHE A 156 19.90 -9.76 18.50
C PHE A 156 20.49 -8.93 17.33
N PRO A 157 21.12 -7.78 17.60
CA PRO A 157 21.52 -6.84 16.55
C PRO A 157 22.51 -7.43 15.54
N ALA A 158 23.47 -8.24 16.00
CA ALA A 158 24.46 -8.88 15.14
C ALA A 158 23.87 -9.90 14.14
N ILE A 159 22.66 -10.42 14.41
CA ILE A 159 21.95 -11.34 13.52
C ILE A 159 20.93 -10.57 12.69
N MET A 160 20.20 -9.66 13.32
CA MET A 160 19.06 -8.98 12.70
C MET A 160 19.48 -7.90 11.72
N ASN A 161 20.58 -7.18 11.96
CA ASN A 161 21.04 -6.15 11.01
C ASN A 161 21.41 -6.77 9.65
N PRO A 162 22.23 -7.85 9.56
CA PRO A 162 22.47 -8.52 8.28
C PRO A 162 21.21 -9.05 7.59
N VAL A 163 20.20 -9.50 8.37
CA VAL A 163 18.91 -9.92 7.78
C VAL A 163 18.18 -8.73 7.15
N LEU A 164 18.17 -7.58 7.80
CA LEU A 164 17.57 -6.36 7.24
C LEU A 164 18.33 -5.85 6.01
N ASP A 165 19.67 -5.90 6.04
CA ASP A 165 20.52 -5.56 4.89
C ASP A 165 20.23 -6.49 3.69
N SER A 166 20.01 -7.78 3.94
CA SER A 166 19.61 -8.75 2.91
C SER A 166 18.23 -8.42 2.31
N ILE A 167 17.26 -8.01 3.13
CA ILE A 167 15.93 -7.58 2.65
C ILE A 167 16.03 -6.31 1.79
N ASP A 168 16.92 -5.38 2.15
CA ASP A 168 17.20 -4.18 1.35
C ASP A 168 17.83 -4.57 -0.01
N ALA A 169 18.83 -5.45 -0.01
CA ALA A 169 19.46 -5.95 -1.23
C ALA A 169 18.45 -6.64 -2.18
N ILE A 170 17.51 -7.43 -1.64
CA ILE A 170 16.42 -8.03 -2.43
C ILE A 170 15.59 -6.97 -3.15
N SER A 171 15.31 -5.84 -2.48
CA SER A 171 14.50 -4.76 -3.06
C SER A 171 15.26 -4.04 -4.18
N GLN A 172 16.57 -3.84 -4.02
CA GLN A 172 17.44 -3.25 -5.04
C GLN A 172 17.60 -4.17 -6.27
N GLU A 173 17.76 -5.48 -6.04
CA GLU A 173 17.83 -6.47 -7.12
C GLU A 173 16.50 -6.55 -7.87
N CYS A 174 15.37 -6.62 -7.15
CA CYS A 174 14.03 -6.61 -7.73
C CYS A 174 13.81 -5.37 -8.59
N GLN A 175 14.19 -4.17 -8.12
CA GLN A 175 14.11 -2.96 -8.94
C GLN A 175 14.91 -3.12 -10.24
N SER A 176 16.15 -3.59 -10.16
CA SER A 176 17.03 -3.74 -11.33
C SER A 176 16.44 -4.71 -12.35
N VAL A 177 15.89 -5.83 -11.89
CA VAL A 177 15.19 -6.82 -12.73
C VAL A 177 13.96 -6.19 -13.39
N LEU A 178 13.10 -5.52 -12.63
CA LEU A 178 11.88 -4.90 -13.17
C LEU A 178 12.19 -3.81 -14.21
N GLU A 179 13.22 -2.99 -14.00
CA GLU A 179 13.61 -1.94 -14.94
C GLU A 179 14.24 -2.50 -16.23
N ALA A 180 14.88 -3.67 -16.15
CA ALA A 180 15.46 -4.38 -17.29
C ALA A 180 14.43 -5.16 -18.11
N MET A 181 13.29 -5.53 -17.52
CA MET A 181 12.24 -6.29 -18.19
C MET A 181 11.53 -5.46 -19.28
N PRO A 182 11.18 -6.07 -20.43
CA PRO A 182 10.29 -5.44 -21.40
C PRO A 182 8.86 -5.39 -20.84
N ALA A 183 8.00 -4.54 -21.41
CA ALA A 183 6.63 -4.34 -20.91
C ALA A 183 5.82 -5.65 -20.81
N ASN A 184 6.02 -6.55 -21.78
CA ASN A 184 5.49 -7.91 -21.82
C ASN A 184 6.65 -8.91 -21.73
N PRO A 185 7.11 -9.24 -20.50
CA PRO A 185 8.27 -10.10 -20.28
C PRO A 185 8.00 -11.55 -20.71
N SER A 186 8.99 -12.15 -21.38
CA SER A 186 9.06 -13.59 -21.61
C SER A 186 9.22 -14.34 -20.27
N PRO A 187 8.86 -15.64 -20.21
CA PRO A 187 8.98 -16.43 -18.99
C PRO A 187 10.39 -16.50 -18.39
N GLU A 188 11.45 -16.24 -19.16
CA GLU A 188 12.85 -16.28 -18.71
C GLU A 188 13.23 -15.21 -17.68
N TYR A 189 12.45 -14.11 -17.59
CA TYR A 189 12.67 -13.05 -16.60
C TYR A 189 12.09 -13.37 -15.22
N TYR A 190 11.22 -14.38 -15.12
CA TYR A 190 10.47 -14.68 -13.90
C TYR A 190 11.25 -15.48 -12.84
N PRO A 191 12.15 -16.43 -13.16
CA PRO A 191 12.85 -17.23 -12.15
C PRO A 191 13.56 -16.38 -11.10
N VAL A 192 14.21 -15.29 -11.50
CA VAL A 192 14.87 -14.39 -10.55
C VAL A 192 13.85 -13.72 -9.61
N LEU A 193 12.71 -13.25 -10.15
CA LEU A 193 11.64 -12.68 -9.31
C LEU A 193 11.03 -13.72 -8.35
N GLU A 194 10.86 -14.96 -8.82
CA GLU A 194 10.36 -16.09 -8.02
C GLU A 194 11.31 -16.41 -6.85
N GLU A 195 12.61 -16.48 -7.11
CA GLU A 195 13.63 -16.65 -6.06
C GLU A 195 13.65 -15.48 -5.07
N LEU A 196 13.56 -14.24 -5.55
CA LEU A 196 13.47 -13.06 -4.68
C LEU A 196 12.20 -13.08 -3.81
N PHE A 197 11.09 -13.63 -4.30
CA PHE A 197 9.88 -13.84 -3.50
C PHE A 197 10.13 -14.82 -2.35
N ASP A 198 10.73 -15.97 -2.66
CA ASP A 198 11.00 -17.03 -1.69
C ASP A 198 12.01 -16.58 -0.62
N ILE A 199 13.13 -16.00 -1.04
CA ILE A 199 14.18 -15.51 -0.12
C ILE A 199 13.58 -14.45 0.82
N ASN A 200 12.81 -13.51 0.29
CA ASN A 200 12.18 -12.48 1.11
C ASN A 200 11.14 -13.08 2.07
N GLN A 201 10.33 -14.03 1.62
CA GLN A 201 9.38 -14.72 2.49
C GLN A 201 10.08 -15.42 3.67
N HIS A 202 11.22 -16.09 3.41
CA HIS A 202 12.01 -16.71 4.47
C HIS A 202 12.60 -15.67 5.44
N HIS A 203 13.15 -14.56 4.95
CA HIS A 203 13.60 -13.49 5.84
C HIS A 203 12.48 -12.88 6.67
N LEU A 204 11.28 -12.70 6.10
CA LEU A 204 10.11 -12.21 6.83
C LEU A 204 9.67 -13.19 7.94
N ASN A 205 9.83 -14.50 7.71
CA ASN A 205 9.65 -15.50 8.76
C ASN A 205 10.74 -15.40 9.85
N VAL A 206 12.01 -15.18 9.48
CA VAL A 206 13.13 -14.97 10.44
C VAL A 206 12.88 -13.75 11.34
N ILE A 207 12.48 -12.61 10.76
CA ILE A 207 12.19 -11.40 11.56
C ILE A 207 10.95 -11.59 12.45
N GLY A 208 10.14 -12.63 12.21
CA GLY A 208 9.06 -13.05 13.09
C GLY A 208 7.69 -12.49 12.74
N VAL A 209 7.50 -12.04 11.49
CA VAL A 209 6.20 -11.59 11.00
C VAL A 209 5.48 -12.65 10.17
N GLY A 210 5.95 -13.91 10.22
CA GLY A 210 5.26 -15.06 9.64
C GLY A 210 3.94 -15.39 10.34
N HIS A 211 3.20 -16.35 9.79
CA HIS A 211 1.99 -16.91 10.41
C HIS A 211 1.65 -18.26 9.76
N PRO A 212 1.10 -19.26 10.49
CA PRO A 212 0.76 -20.56 9.91
C PRO A 212 -0.18 -20.50 8.69
N SER A 213 -1.06 -19.50 8.62
CA SER A 213 -1.93 -19.29 7.44
C SER A 213 -1.14 -18.85 6.19
N LEU A 214 -0.09 -18.04 6.37
CA LEU A 214 0.82 -17.61 5.31
C LEU A 214 1.76 -18.74 4.89
N ASP A 215 2.25 -19.54 5.85
CA ASP A 215 3.04 -20.73 5.53
C ASP A 215 2.18 -21.75 4.75
N ARG A 216 0.91 -21.92 5.14
CA ARG A 216 -0.04 -22.74 4.37
C ARG A 216 -0.26 -22.20 2.96
N LEU A 217 -0.40 -20.87 2.80
CA LEU A 217 -0.52 -20.23 1.50
C LEU A 217 0.68 -20.60 0.62
N CYS A 218 1.90 -20.33 1.08
CA CYS A 218 3.12 -20.57 0.32
C CYS A 218 3.30 -22.06 0.00
N ARG A 219 2.96 -22.96 0.94
CA ARG A 219 3.02 -24.41 0.69
C ARG A 219 2.05 -24.87 -0.39
N VAL A 220 0.82 -24.35 -0.40
CA VAL A 220 -0.20 -24.72 -1.41
C VAL A 220 0.18 -24.17 -2.78
N THR A 221 0.70 -22.95 -2.87
CA THR A 221 1.13 -22.38 -4.16
C THR A 221 2.37 -23.08 -4.68
N ALA A 222 3.34 -23.38 -3.82
CA ALA A 222 4.54 -24.15 -4.19
C ALA A 222 4.20 -25.55 -4.71
N SER A 223 3.17 -26.23 -4.19
CA SER A 223 2.73 -27.53 -4.71
C SER A 223 2.17 -27.46 -6.14
N HIS A 224 1.93 -26.26 -6.65
CA HIS A 224 1.50 -26.00 -8.03
C HIS A 224 2.59 -25.29 -8.85
N GLY A 225 3.84 -25.22 -8.35
CA GLY A 225 4.94 -24.54 -9.04
C GLY A 225 4.82 -23.02 -9.08
N LEU A 226 4.12 -22.42 -8.11
CA LEU A 226 3.94 -20.99 -7.96
C LEU A 226 4.65 -20.48 -6.70
N HIS A 227 5.22 -19.28 -6.80
CA HIS A 227 6.01 -18.67 -5.74
C HIS A 227 5.23 -17.56 -5.06
N SER A 228 5.34 -17.47 -3.74
CA SER A 228 4.49 -16.58 -2.95
C SER A 228 5.22 -15.98 -1.76
N LYS A 229 4.79 -14.79 -1.37
CA LYS A 229 5.22 -14.14 -0.15
C LYS A 229 4.09 -13.38 0.51
N LEU A 230 4.19 -13.14 1.80
CA LEU A 230 3.31 -12.22 2.51
C LEU A 230 3.50 -10.79 1.99
N THR A 231 2.45 -9.99 2.12
CA THR A 231 2.48 -8.55 1.80
C THR A 231 1.96 -7.70 2.97
N GLY A 232 2.59 -6.54 3.18
CA GLY A 232 2.36 -5.68 4.34
C GLY A 232 2.91 -6.26 5.64
N ALA A 233 2.19 -6.05 6.74
CA ALA A 233 2.71 -6.29 8.10
C ALA A 233 3.06 -7.75 8.47
N GLY A 234 2.60 -8.76 7.72
CA GLY A 234 2.64 -10.17 8.12
C GLY A 234 1.60 -10.56 9.18
N GLY A 235 1.83 -11.66 9.92
CA GLY A 235 1.00 -12.13 11.04
C GLY A 235 -0.42 -12.58 10.65
N GLY A 236 -0.67 -12.89 9.37
CA GLY A 236 -2.00 -13.03 8.79
C GLY A 236 -2.14 -12.11 7.57
N GLY A 237 -3.29 -11.45 7.41
CA GLY A 237 -3.50 -10.51 6.30
C GLY A 237 -3.41 -11.17 4.93
N CYS A 238 -2.70 -10.52 3.99
CA CYS A 238 -2.60 -10.96 2.60
C CYS A 238 -1.23 -11.54 2.23
N GLY A 239 -1.23 -12.41 1.23
CA GLY A 239 -0.06 -12.82 0.47
C GLY A 239 -0.24 -12.58 -1.03
N ILE A 240 0.88 -12.41 -1.72
CA ILE A 240 0.97 -12.26 -3.17
C ILE A 240 1.61 -13.52 -3.76
N THR A 241 1.06 -13.99 -4.87
CA THR A 241 1.61 -15.11 -5.66
C THR A 241 1.90 -14.63 -7.07
N LEU A 242 3.09 -14.86 -7.57
CA LEU A 242 3.47 -14.46 -8.93
C LEU A 242 2.91 -15.47 -9.96
N LEU A 243 2.31 -14.97 -11.03
CA LEU A 243 1.78 -15.79 -12.13
C LEU A 243 2.58 -15.50 -13.41
N ARG A 244 3.35 -16.49 -13.86
CA ARG A 244 4.08 -16.45 -15.13
C ARG A 244 3.11 -16.33 -16.34
N PRO A 245 3.54 -15.77 -17.49
CA PRO A 245 2.73 -15.62 -18.71
C PRO A 245 2.14 -16.93 -19.22
#